data_AF-A0A7Y8F533-F1
#
_entry.id   AF-A0A7Y8F533-F1
#
_cell.length_a   1.000
_cell.length_b   1.000
_cell.length_c   1.000
_cell.angle_alpha   90.00
_cell.angle_beta   90.00
_cell.angle_gamma   90.00
#
_symmetry.space_group_name_H-M   'P 1'
#
loop_
_entity.id
_entity.type
_entity.pdbx_description
1 polymer ?
#
loop_
_entity_poly.entity_id
_entity_poly.type
_entity_poly.pdbx_seq_one_letter_code
_entity_poly.pdbx_strand_id
1 'polypeptide(L)' 'MTYSNVLYGAKAIAAYVFGDEAKWSRIIDMNRRLDEPHRFPMFYIGATLCARRTAIDDWIASREAANCNAPTPHEKAA' A
#
# COMPACT_ATOMS: atom_id res chain seq x y z
N MET A 1 1.24 24.51 -8.36
CA MET A 1 1.07 23.85 -7.04
C MET A 1 2.11 22.74 -6.92
N THR A 2 3.11 22.91 -6.07
CA THR A 2 4.00 21.81 -5.65
C THR A 2 3.22 20.88 -4.73
N TYR A 3 2.59 19.85 -5.30
CA TYR A 3 1.94 18.82 -4.50
C TYR A 3 3.02 18.06 -3.74
N SER A 4 3.04 18.17 -2.41
CA SER A 4 3.91 17.37 -1.56
C SER A 4 3.68 15.89 -1.88
N ASN A 5 4.72 15.22 -2.42
CA ASN A 5 4.68 13.79 -2.78
C ASN A 5 4.56 12.89 -1.53
N VAL A 6 4.82 13.42 -0.34
CA VAL A 6 4.76 12.68 0.92
C VAL A 6 3.40 12.89 1.58
N LEU A 7 2.74 11.78 1.91
CA LEU A 7 1.54 11.71 2.75
C LEU A 7 1.98 11.52 4.21
N TYR A 8 1.43 12.35 5.10
CA TYR A 8 1.77 12.33 6.52
C TYR A 8 0.60 11.78 7.34
N GLY A 9 0.86 10.70 8.06
CA GLY A 9 -0.10 10.03 8.93
C GLY A 9 -0.97 8.99 8.22
N ALA A 10 -1.43 8.00 8.99
CA ALA A 10 -2.24 6.89 8.49
C ALA A 10 -3.56 7.35 7.84
N LYS A 11 -4.15 8.47 8.29
CA LYS A 11 -5.37 9.04 7.70
C LYS A 11 -5.15 9.56 6.30
N ALA A 12 -4.09 10.35 6.08
CA ALA A 12 -3.75 10.87 4.75
C ALA A 12 -3.43 9.73 3.77
N ILE A 13 -2.75 8.70 4.24
CA ILE A 13 -2.49 7.49 3.46
C ILE A 13 -3.80 6.75 3.15
N ALA A 14 -4.71 6.62 4.11
CA ALA A 14 -6.00 5.95 3.89
C ALA A 14 -6.92 6.72 2.93
N ALA A 15 -6.97 8.05 3.02
CA ALA A 15 -7.65 8.89 2.04
C ALA A 15 -7.10 8.66 0.62
N TYR A 16 -5.77 8.58 0.48
CA TYR A 16 -5.16 8.36 -0.83
C TYR A 16 -5.43 6.95 -1.38
N VAL A 17 -5.23 5.92 -0.56
CA VAL A 17 -5.31 4.51 -0.98
C VAL A 17 -6.74 4.03 -1.14
N PHE A 18 -7.64 4.44 -0.24
CA PHE A 18 -9.00 3.90 -0.17
C PHE A 18 -10.10 4.92 -0.47
N GLY A 19 -9.74 6.18 -0.72
CA GLY A 19 -10.70 7.29 -0.83
C GLY A 19 -11.42 7.63 0.49
N ASP A 20 -10.95 7.08 1.62
CA ASP A 20 -11.67 7.15 2.89
C ASP A 20 -10.70 7.13 4.09
N GLU A 21 -10.62 8.26 4.80
CA GLU A 21 -9.78 8.43 5.98
C GLU A 21 -10.21 7.53 7.15
N ALA A 22 -11.47 7.10 7.23
CA ALA A 22 -11.97 6.23 8.30
C ALA A 22 -11.29 4.86 8.29
N LYS A 23 -10.69 4.47 7.16
CA LYS A 23 -9.94 3.21 6.99
C LYS A 23 -8.48 3.30 7.47
N TRP A 24 -8.09 4.35 8.20
CA TRP A 24 -6.74 4.52 8.76
C TRP A 24 -6.24 3.31 9.56
N SER A 25 -7.13 2.58 10.25
CA SER A 25 -6.78 1.38 11.01
C SER A 25 -6.20 0.27 10.12
N ARG A 26 -6.64 0.18 8.86
CA ARG A 26 -6.09 -0.77 7.87
C ARG A 26 -4.66 -0.43 7.49
N ILE A 27 -4.31 0.85 7.40
CA ILE A 27 -2.93 1.28 7.14
C ILE A 27 -2.01 0.86 8.29
N ILE A 28 -2.47 0.99 9.54
CA ILE A 28 -1.71 0.52 10.70
C ILE A 28 -1.55 -1.00 10.68
N ASP A 29 -2.60 -1.73 10.34
CA ASP A 29 -2.53 -3.19 10.18
C ASP A 29 -1.54 -3.59 9.07
N MET A 30 -1.60 -2.95 7.90
CA MET A 30 -0.67 -3.15 6.80
C MET A 30 0.78 -2.82 7.17
N ASN A 31 1.00 -1.85 8.04
CA ASN A 31 2.33 -1.51 8.55
C ASN A 31 2.90 -2.57 9.50
N ARG A 32 2.03 -3.30 10.21
CA ARG A 32 2.42 -4.39 11.11
C ARG A 32 2.70 -5.70 10.37
N ARG A 33 2.11 -5.89 9.18
CA ARG A 33 2.38 -7.04 8.31
C ARG A 33 3.78 -6.87 7.72
N LEU A 34 4.75 -7.56 8.33
CA LEU A 34 6.18 -7.47 8.01
C LEU A 34 6.62 -8.42 6.90
N ASP A 35 5.74 -9.30 6.43
CA ASP A 35 6.14 -10.35 5.48
C ASP A 35 6.37 -9.77 4.08
N GLU A 36 7.63 -9.78 3.66
CA GLU A 36 8.01 -9.66 2.24
C GLU A 36 7.45 -10.87 1.46
N PRO A 37 7.07 -10.69 0.18
CA PRO A 37 7.13 -9.48 -0.64
C PRO A 37 5.93 -8.52 -0.45
N HIS A 38 5.12 -8.72 0.61
CA HIS A 38 3.80 -8.12 0.69
C HIS A 38 3.71 -6.75 1.39
N ARG A 39 4.84 -6.25 1.89
CA ARG A 39 4.91 -5.03 2.69
C ARG A 39 4.49 -3.79 1.91
N PHE A 40 3.62 -2.98 2.50
CA PHE A 40 3.18 -1.71 1.94
C PHE A 40 4.25 -0.61 2.11
N PRO A 41 4.48 0.28 1.12
CA PRO A 41 5.66 1.17 1.08
C PRO A 41 5.51 2.38 2.00
N MET A 42 5.63 2.14 3.31
CA MET A 42 5.61 3.16 4.37
C MET A 42 6.95 3.29 5.06
N PHE A 43 7.21 4.47 5.62
CA PHE A 43 8.40 4.79 6.38
C PHE A 43 8.07 5.80 7.49
N TYR A 44 8.96 5.96 8.46
CA TYR A 44 8.78 6.93 9.55
C TYR A 44 9.69 8.15 9.34
N ILE A 45 9.13 9.36 9.55
CA ILE A 45 9.90 10.59 9.76
C ILE A 45 9.68 11.02 11.21
N GLY A 46 10.69 10.85 12.06
CA GLY A 46 10.52 10.98 13.51
C GLY A 46 9.49 9.97 14.02
N ALA A 47 8.44 10.46 14.68
CA ALA A 47 7.32 9.64 15.16
C ALA A 47 6.14 9.53 14.16
N THR A 48 6.24 10.17 12.99
CA THR A 48 5.14 10.25 12.02
C THR A 48 5.28 9.17 10.95
N LEU A 49 4.24 8.35 10.78
CA LEU A 49 4.13 7.40 9.68
C LEU A 49 3.87 8.14 8.38
N CYS A 50 4.69 7.90 7.36
CA CYS A 50 4.63 8.56 6.07
C CYS A 50 4.66 7.54 4.92
N ALA A 51 4.17 7.96 3.76
CA ALA A 51 4.33 7.23 2.51
C ALA A 51 4.47 8.21 1.35
N ARG A 52 5.20 7.82 0.30
CA ARG A 52 5.26 8.59 -0.95
C ARG A 52 4.14 8.12 -1.88
N ARG A 53 3.44 9.05 -2.52
CA ARG A 53 2.37 8.72 -3.48
C ARG A 53 2.90 7.82 -4.60
N THR A 54 4.01 8.23 -5.21
CA THR A 54 4.64 7.45 -6.28
C THR A 54 5.00 6.03 -5.85
N ALA A 55 5.51 5.85 -4.63
CA ALA A 55 5.84 4.51 -4.13
C ALA A 55 4.58 3.65 -3.91
N ILE A 56 3.48 4.25 -3.46
CA ILE A 56 2.18 3.57 -3.35
C ILE A 56 1.71 3.14 -4.74
N ASP A 57 1.77 4.03 -5.73
CA ASP A 57 1.31 3.75 -7.09
C ASP A 57 2.15 2.63 -7.72
N ASP A 58 3.48 2.69 -7.62
CA ASP A 58 4.41 1.66 -8.11
C ASP A 58 4.14 0.30 -7.44
N TRP A 59 3.84 0.32 -6.13
CA TRP A 59 3.49 -0.89 -5.38
C TRP A 59 2.16 -1.48 -5.85
N ILE A 60 1.12 -0.67 -6.03
CA ILE A 60 -0.18 -1.13 -6.54
C ILE A 60 -0.01 -1.75 -7.93
N ALA A 61 0.69 -1.06 -8.84
CA ALA A 61 0.97 -1.56 -10.18
C ALA A 61 1.72 -2.90 -10.14
N SER A 62 2.71 -3.03 -9.26
CA SER A 62 3.44 -4.29 -9.05
C SER A 62 2.53 -5.42 -8.55
N ARG A 63 1.55 -5.10 -7.69
CA ARG A 63 0.56 -6.08 -7.20
C ARG A 63 -0.39 -6.52 -8.29
N GLU A 64 -0.88 -5.59 -9.08
CA GLU A 64 -1.78 -5.88 -10.19
C GLU A 64 -1.08 -6.77 -11.21
N ALA A 65 0.17 -6.45 -11.58
CA ALA A 65 0.98 -7.28 -12.47
C ALA A 65 1.23 -8.69 -11.91
N ALA A 66 1.55 -8.81 -10.62
CA ALA A 66 1.74 -10.11 -9.97
C ALA A 66 0.45 -10.93 -9.91
N ASN A 67 -0.69 -10.28 -9.67
CA ASN A 67 -2.00 -10.95 -9.61
C ASN A 67 -2.48 -11.39 -11.00
N CYS A 68 -2.20 -10.62 -12.05
CA CYS A 68 -2.49 -11.00 -13.44
C CYS A 68 -1.63 -12.21 -13.92
N ASN A 69 -0.45 -12.41 -13.34
CA ASN A 69 0.44 -13.54 -13.67
C ASN A 69 0.25 -14.77 -12.78
N ALA A 70 -0.70 -14.76 -11.84
CA ALA A 70 -0.97 -15.91 -11.00
C ALA A 70 -1.76 -16.99 -11.77
N PRO A 71 -1.28 -18.25 -11.86
CA PRO A 71 -2.09 -19.33 -12.43
C PRO A 71 -3.34 -19.51 -11.57
N THR A 72 -4.51 -19.53 -12.20
CA THR A 72 -5.78 -19.78 -11.52
C THR A 72 -5.74 -21.18 -10.86
N PRO A 73 -6.25 -21.35 -9.62
CA PRO A 73 -6.19 -22.64 -8.92
C PRO A 73 -7.01 -23.78 -9.56
N HIS A 74 -7.77 -23.53 -10.63
CA HIS A 74 -8.75 -24.47 -11.17
C HIS A 74 -8.25 -25.34 -12.34
N GLU A 75 -6.97 -25.22 -12.74
CA GLU A 75 -6.46 -25.92 -13.93
C GLU A 75 -5.37 -26.98 -13.62
N LYS A 76 -5.46 -27.63 -12.45
CA LYS A 76 -4.65 -28.84 -12.15
C LYS A 76 -5.51 -29.98 -11.64
N ALA A 77 -6.26 -30.58 -12.54
CA ALA A 77 -6.71 -31.97 -12.44
C ALA A 77 -6.84 -32.53 -13.86
N ALA A 78 -5.71 -32.90 -14.43
CA ALA A 78 -5.61 -33.83 -15.56
C ALA A 78 -4.93 -35.10 -15.05
#